data_AF-A0A6B1ERI0-F1
#
_entry.id   AF-A0A6B1ERI0-F1
#
_cell.length_a   1.000
_cell.length_b   1.000
_cell.length_c   1.000
_cell.angle_alpha   90.00
_cell.angle_beta   90.00
_cell.angle_gamma   90.00
#
_symmetry.space_group_name_H-M   'P 1'
#
loop_
_entity.id
_entity.type
_entity.pdbx_description
1 polymer ?
#
loop_
_entity_poly.entity_id
_entity_poly.type
_entity_poly.pdbx_seq_one_letter_code
_entity_poly.pdbx_strand_id
1 'polypeptide(L)'
;MILCVFWRLLTLSHEKERDMQLFLKPNDTFFFRDGRPFTRGEQSEGYSIEMPFPSTVMGALRTAYIAFCGDLAKFVDNQMESVIGTKQSLDGASIHIKGVFLGRDEGSLYYPTPRDLVSEKKSQDPRLYPLSIELPTDTFAS
;
A
#
# COMPACT_ATOMS: atom_id res chain seq x y z
N MET A 1 34.75 -26.90 -23.02
CA MET A 1 33.45 -27.19 -22.38
C MET A 1 33.50 -27.10 -20.84
N ILE A 2 34.27 -26.15 -20.27
CA ILE A 2 34.32 -25.90 -18.80
C ILE A 2 34.23 -24.39 -18.45
N LEU A 3 34.30 -23.48 -19.45
CA LEU A 3 34.24 -22.04 -19.20
C LEU A 3 32.82 -21.42 -19.23
N CYS A 4 31.80 -22.15 -19.71
CA CYS A 4 30.44 -21.61 -19.88
C CYS A 4 29.53 -21.80 -18.66
N VAL A 5 29.87 -22.73 -17.75
CA VAL A 5 29.01 -23.04 -16.58
C VAL A 5 29.31 -22.11 -15.40
N PHE A 6 30.52 -21.56 -15.31
CA PHE A 6 30.92 -20.71 -14.18
C PHE A 6 30.40 -19.26 -14.27
N TRP A 7 30.22 -18.71 -15.48
CA TRP A 7 29.69 -17.35 -15.66
C TRP A 7 28.16 -17.27 -15.47
N ARG A 8 27.44 -18.38 -15.72
CA ARG A 8 25.97 -18.41 -15.65
C ARG A 8 25.41 -18.83 -14.29
N LEU A 9 26.25 -19.35 -13.39
CA LEU A 9 25.88 -19.62 -12.00
C LEU A 9 26.15 -18.44 -11.05
N LEU A 10 26.96 -17.45 -11.46
CA LEU A 10 27.22 -16.25 -10.67
C LEU A 10 26.40 -15.01 -11.09
N THR A 11 25.42 -15.19 -11.98
CA THR A 11 24.41 -14.19 -12.37
C THR A 11 23.04 -14.50 -11.74
N LEU A 12 23.04 -15.23 -10.63
CA LEU A 12 21.83 -15.68 -9.91
C LEU A 12 21.98 -15.54 -8.39
N SER A 13 22.58 -14.43 -7.95
CA SER A 13 22.55 -14.03 -6.55
C SER A 13 22.57 -12.52 -6.49
N HIS A 14 21.50 -11.96 -5.93
CA HIS A 14 21.24 -10.52 -5.78
C HIS A 14 20.91 -9.76 -7.06
N GLU A 15 19.76 -10.07 -7.66
CA GLU A 15 18.93 -8.98 -8.17
C GLU A 15 18.49 -8.17 -6.95
N LYS A 16 19.29 -7.15 -6.63
CA LYS A 16 19.05 -6.19 -5.55
C LYS A 16 17.61 -5.72 -5.68
N GLU A 17 16.74 -6.09 -4.72
CA GLU A 17 15.42 -5.46 -4.58
C GLU A 17 15.65 -3.95 -4.60
N ARG A 18 15.24 -3.31 -5.69
CA ARG A 18 15.31 -1.86 -5.82
C ARG A 18 14.06 -1.32 -5.15
N ASP A 19 14.18 -1.11 -3.85
CA ASP A 19 13.18 -0.37 -3.10
C ASP A 19 13.11 1.04 -3.65
N MET A 20 12.01 1.30 -4.36
CA MET A 20 11.71 2.59 -4.96
C MET A 20 10.57 3.22 -4.16
N GLN A 21 10.77 4.47 -3.76
CA GLN A 21 9.73 5.27 -3.14
C GLN A 21 9.07 6.14 -4.22
N LEU A 22 7.74 6.08 -4.30
CA LEU A 22 6.95 6.93 -5.18
C LEU A 22 6.14 7.89 -4.31
N PHE A 23 6.39 9.20 -4.47
CA PHE A 23 5.64 10.23 -3.77
C PHE A 23 4.48 10.73 -4.66
N LEU A 24 3.25 10.48 -4.22
CA LEU A 24 2.04 10.92 -4.92
C LEU A 24 1.61 12.30 -4.37
N LYS A 25 1.99 13.36 -5.08
CA LYS A 25 1.58 14.73 -4.75
C LYS A 25 0.25 15.07 -5.42
N PRO A 26 -0.85 15.24 -4.68
CA PRO A 26 -2.11 15.64 -5.29
C PRO A 26 -2.06 17.12 -5.68
N ASN A 27 -2.67 17.46 -6.81
CA ASN A 27 -2.84 18.85 -7.22
C ASN A 27 -3.94 19.56 -6.42
N ASP A 28 -4.86 18.79 -5.84
CA ASP A 28 -5.95 19.23 -4.97
C ASP A 28 -6.11 18.20 -3.83
N THR A 29 -7.32 17.91 -3.39
CA THR A 29 -7.63 16.96 -2.33
C THR A 29 -7.78 15.55 -2.89
N PHE A 30 -7.14 14.57 -2.27
CA PHE A 30 -7.45 13.18 -2.56
C PHE A 30 -8.80 12.79 -1.97
N PHE A 31 -9.60 12.09 -2.76
CA PHE A 31 -10.87 11.52 -2.32
C PHE A 31 -10.84 10.01 -2.51
N PHE A 32 -10.87 9.27 -1.41
CA PHE A 32 -10.87 7.82 -1.38
C PHE A 32 -12.17 7.33 -0.76
N ARG A 33 -13.10 6.87 -1.59
CA ARG A 33 -14.42 6.46 -1.12
C ARG A 33 -14.34 5.22 -0.22
N ASP A 34 -15.22 5.17 0.77
CA ASP A 34 -15.45 3.95 1.53
C ASP A 34 -16.29 2.92 0.74
N GLY A 35 -16.44 1.71 1.30
CA GLY A 35 -17.19 0.63 0.66
C GLY A 35 -18.72 0.81 0.66
N ARG A 36 -19.26 1.92 1.17
CA ARG A 36 -20.72 2.12 1.26
C ARG A 36 -21.29 2.38 -0.13
N PRO A 37 -22.55 1.98 -0.41
CA PRO A 37 -23.22 2.34 -1.66
C PRO A 37 -23.19 3.85 -1.91
N PHE A 38 -23.22 4.26 -3.18
CA PHE A 38 -23.24 5.68 -3.56
C PHE A 38 -24.07 5.76 -4.83
N THR A 39 -25.36 5.57 -4.62
CA THR A 39 -26.37 5.68 -5.66
C THR A 39 -26.83 7.12 -5.70
N ARG A 40 -26.80 7.72 -6.89
CA ARG A 40 -27.28 9.08 -7.10
C ARG A 40 -28.75 9.18 -6.64
N GLY A 41 -29.02 9.99 -5.62
CA GLY A 41 -30.37 10.25 -5.10
C GLY A 41 -30.71 9.56 -3.77
N GLU A 42 -29.92 8.58 -3.31
CA GLU A 42 -30.13 7.91 -2.02
C GLU A 42 -29.23 8.46 -0.92
N GLN A 43 -27.99 8.84 -1.26
CA GLN A 43 -27.04 9.46 -0.34
C GLN A 43 -26.47 10.73 -0.96
N SER A 44 -26.55 11.84 -0.20
CA SER A 44 -26.07 13.17 -0.60
C SER A 44 -24.63 13.46 -0.16
N GLU A 45 -24.02 12.58 0.63
CA GLU A 45 -22.71 12.79 1.24
C GLU A 45 -21.74 11.67 0.85
N GLY A 46 -20.56 12.06 0.38
CA GLY A 46 -19.44 11.16 0.13
C GLY A 46 -18.45 11.27 1.28
N TYR A 47 -18.11 10.14 1.90
CA TYR A 47 -17.08 10.07 2.93
C TYR A 47 -15.77 9.58 2.32
N SER A 48 -14.68 10.28 2.63
CA SER A 48 -13.33 9.83 2.28
C SER A 48 -12.71 9.09 3.45
N ILE A 49 -12.01 7.99 3.17
CA ILE A 49 -11.05 7.41 4.11
C ILE A 49 -9.74 8.22 4.08
N GLU A 50 -9.02 8.21 5.19
CA GLU A 50 -7.80 9.02 5.39
C GLU A 50 -6.60 8.53 4.56
N MET A 51 -6.52 7.22 4.28
CA MET A 51 -5.48 6.61 3.45
C MET A 51 -6.11 5.67 2.43
N PRO A 52 -5.65 5.68 1.17
CA PRO A 52 -6.15 4.75 0.17
C PRO A 52 -5.72 3.33 0.51
N PHE A 53 -6.52 2.36 0.08
CA PHE A 53 -6.08 0.98 0.12
C PHE A 53 -4.91 0.76 -0.84
N PRO A 54 -3.96 -0.14 -0.52
CA PRO A 54 -2.88 -0.49 -1.44
C PRO A 54 -3.39 -0.94 -2.82
N SER A 55 -4.56 -1.60 -2.86
CA SER A 55 -5.22 -1.99 -4.11
C SER A 55 -5.64 -0.80 -4.98
N THR A 56 -6.03 0.32 -4.39
CA THR A 56 -6.38 1.56 -5.12
C THR A 56 -5.14 2.13 -5.80
N VAL A 57 -4.02 2.21 -5.08
CA VAL A 57 -2.74 2.69 -5.63
C VAL A 57 -2.23 1.73 -6.71
N MET A 58 -2.31 0.42 -6.47
CA MET A 58 -1.96 -0.59 -7.46
C MET A 58 -2.81 -0.44 -8.71
N GLY A 59 -4.13 -0.28 -8.58
CA GLY A 59 -5.04 -0.04 -9.70
C GLY A 59 -4.63 1.18 -10.52
N ALA A 60 -4.32 2.30 -9.87
CA ALA A 60 -3.85 3.51 -10.55
C ALA A 60 -2.54 3.28 -11.31
N LEU A 61 -1.57 2.58 -10.71
CA LEU A 61 -0.30 2.22 -11.36
C LEU A 61 -0.51 1.31 -12.58
N ARG A 62 -1.39 0.30 -12.45
CA ARG A 62 -1.74 -0.59 -13.57
C ARG A 62 -2.35 0.19 -14.72
N THR A 63 -3.33 1.04 -14.44
CA THR A 63 -3.96 1.88 -15.47
C THR A 63 -2.97 2.81 -16.13
N ALA A 64 -2.08 3.45 -15.37
CA ALA A 64 -1.02 4.29 -15.92
C ALA A 64 -0.08 3.47 -16.82
N TYR A 65 0.39 2.31 -16.36
CA TYR A 65 1.26 1.44 -17.15
C TYR A 65 0.60 0.97 -18.45
N ILE A 66 -0.67 0.56 -18.39
CA ILE A 66 -1.45 0.18 -19.58
C ILE A 66 -1.51 1.35 -20.57
N ALA A 67 -1.79 2.56 -20.09
CA ALA A 67 -1.89 3.75 -20.93
C ALA A 67 -0.54 4.18 -21.55
N PHE A 68 0.58 3.98 -20.85
CA PHE A 68 1.90 4.38 -21.33
C PHE A 68 2.59 3.33 -22.21
N CYS A 69 2.43 2.04 -21.91
CA CYS A 69 3.18 0.96 -22.54
C CYS A 69 2.37 0.17 -23.59
N GLY A 70 1.07 0.39 -23.68
CA GLY A 70 0.24 -0.28 -24.69
C GLY A 70 -1.21 0.20 -24.66
N ASP A 71 -2.12 -0.75 -24.57
CA ASP A 71 -3.56 -0.50 -24.54
C ASP A 71 -4.27 -1.57 -23.70
N LEU A 72 -5.58 -1.38 -23.55
CA LEU A 72 -6.41 -2.30 -22.79
C LEU A 72 -6.51 -3.69 -23.44
N ALA A 73 -6.39 -3.79 -24.76
CA ALA A 73 -6.49 -5.08 -25.46
C ALA A 73 -5.28 -5.96 -25.14
N LYS A 74 -4.07 -5.40 -25.17
CA LYS A 74 -2.84 -6.10 -24.77
C LYS A 74 -2.87 -6.55 -23.31
N PHE A 75 -3.42 -5.72 -22.42
CA PHE A 75 -3.64 -6.12 -21.04
C PHE A 75 -4.65 -7.26 -20.91
N VAL A 76 -5.75 -7.19 -21.69
CA VAL A 76 -6.78 -8.22 -21.73
C VAL A 76 -6.23 -9.57 -22.21
N ASP A 77 -5.30 -9.54 -23.15
CA ASP A 77 -4.60 -10.69 -23.72
C ASP A 77 -3.37 -11.13 -22.90
N ASN A 78 -3.24 -10.63 -21.66
CA ASN A 78 -2.17 -10.96 -20.70
C ASN A 78 -0.73 -10.66 -21.19
N GLN A 79 -0.56 -9.79 -22.19
CA GLN A 79 0.77 -9.44 -22.71
C GLN A 79 1.62 -8.58 -21.74
N MET A 80 1.04 -8.18 -20.61
CA MET A 80 1.67 -7.34 -19.58
C MET A 80 1.73 -8.04 -18.20
N GLU A 81 1.44 -9.34 -18.14
CA GLU A 81 1.31 -10.12 -16.91
C GLU A 81 2.58 -10.06 -16.04
N SER A 82 3.75 -10.15 -16.65
CA SER A 82 5.05 -10.13 -15.95
C SER A 82 5.34 -8.82 -15.20
N VAL A 83 4.63 -7.73 -15.52
CA VAL A 83 4.84 -6.43 -14.87
C VAL A 83 3.70 -6.09 -13.93
N ILE A 84 2.46 -6.22 -14.41
CA ILE A 84 1.26 -5.72 -13.71
C ILE A 84 0.20 -6.79 -13.45
N GLY A 85 0.53 -8.06 -13.64
CA GLY A 85 -0.37 -9.20 -13.45
C GLY A 85 -1.51 -9.26 -14.46
N THR A 86 -2.47 -10.15 -14.20
CA THR A 86 -3.65 -10.39 -15.03
C THR A 86 -4.90 -9.73 -14.43
N LYS A 87 -6.03 -9.79 -15.12
CA LYS A 87 -7.29 -9.20 -14.62
C LYS A 87 -7.70 -9.75 -13.24
N GLN A 88 -7.37 -11.01 -12.96
CA GLN A 88 -7.82 -11.72 -11.76
C GLN A 88 -6.73 -11.85 -10.70
N SER A 89 -5.44 -11.81 -11.07
CA SER A 89 -4.35 -12.02 -10.12
C SER A 89 -3.16 -11.09 -10.37
N LEU A 90 -2.41 -10.84 -9.31
CA LEU A 90 -1.10 -10.17 -9.35
C LEU A 90 0.06 -11.17 -9.23
N ASP A 91 -0.23 -12.48 -9.22
CA ASP A 91 0.80 -13.52 -9.16
C ASP A 91 1.75 -13.40 -10.35
N GLY A 92 3.06 -13.43 -10.10
CA GLY A 92 4.08 -13.29 -11.13
C GLY A 92 4.30 -11.87 -11.66
N ALA A 93 3.53 -10.87 -11.19
CA ALA A 93 3.79 -9.47 -11.47
C ALA A 93 5.08 -9.03 -10.74
N SER A 94 5.94 -8.27 -11.42
CA SER A 94 7.17 -7.75 -10.81
C SER A 94 6.95 -6.53 -9.91
N ILE A 95 5.82 -5.84 -10.02
CA ILE A 95 5.49 -4.67 -9.18
C ILE A 95 4.71 -5.10 -7.94
N HIS A 96 5.28 -4.82 -6.77
CA HIS A 96 4.63 -5.04 -5.47
C HIS A 96 4.64 -3.77 -4.63
N ILE A 97 3.48 -3.43 -4.06
CA ILE A 97 3.35 -2.31 -3.12
C ILE A 97 3.64 -2.82 -1.72
N LYS A 98 4.75 -2.38 -1.11
CA LYS A 98 5.11 -2.71 0.28
C LYS A 98 4.20 -2.01 1.31
N GLY A 99 3.74 -0.80 0.98
CA GLY A 99 2.83 -0.04 1.83
C GLY A 99 2.49 1.31 1.23
N VAL A 100 1.46 1.94 1.78
CA VAL A 100 1.07 3.31 1.47
C VAL A 100 1.11 4.10 2.76
N PHE A 101 1.83 5.22 2.74
CA PHE A 101 2.08 6.04 3.91
C PHE A 101 1.78 7.50 3.58
N LEU A 102 1.42 8.26 4.61
CA LEU A 102 1.29 9.70 4.49
C LEU A 102 2.68 10.33 4.47
N GLY A 103 2.86 11.35 3.65
CA GLY A 103 4.09 12.13 3.62
C GLY A 103 3.79 13.60 3.35
N ARG A 104 4.58 14.48 3.95
CA ARG A 104 4.45 15.93 3.71
C ARG A 104 5.17 16.35 2.44
N ASP A 105 6.32 15.76 2.19
CA ASP A 105 7.20 16.01 1.06
C ASP A 105 7.98 14.73 0.70
N GLU A 106 8.79 14.81 -0.35
CA GLU A 106 9.69 13.73 -0.75
C GLU A 106 10.73 13.46 0.35
N GLY A 107 10.53 12.38 1.09
CA GLY A 107 11.44 11.93 2.16
C GLY A 107 10.85 11.99 3.56
N SER A 108 9.79 12.78 3.80
CA SER A 108 9.09 12.80 5.09
C SER A 108 7.95 11.78 5.09
N LEU A 109 8.09 10.70 5.85
CA LEU A 109 7.06 9.68 6.03
C LEU A 109 6.46 9.73 7.43
N TYR A 110 5.13 9.65 7.50
CA TYR A 110 4.37 9.49 8.73
C TYR A 110 3.82 8.07 8.81
N TYR A 111 3.97 7.48 9.99
CA TYR A 111 3.44 6.17 10.31
C TYR A 111 2.24 6.33 11.25
N PRO A 112 1.19 5.50 11.10
CA PRO A 112 0.12 5.47 12.09
C PRO A 112 0.72 5.10 13.45
N THR A 113 0.27 5.76 14.50
CA THR A 113 0.67 5.43 15.86
C THR A 113 0.31 3.96 16.15
N PRO A 114 1.28 3.13 16.59
CA PRO A 114 1.00 1.78 17.05
C PRO A 114 -0.12 1.75 18.08
N ARG A 115 -1.03 0.78 18.00
CA ARG A 115 -2.25 0.75 18.84
C ARG A 115 -1.98 0.48 20.32
N ASP A 116 -0.81 -0.06 20.61
CA ASP A 116 -0.27 -0.29 21.95
C ASP A 116 0.34 0.98 22.56
N LEU A 117 0.44 2.07 21.80
CA LEU A 117 0.85 3.38 22.28
C LEU A 117 -0.34 4.33 22.39
N VAL A 118 -0.52 4.91 23.57
CA VAL A 118 -1.64 5.81 23.88
C VAL A 118 -1.14 7.16 24.36
N SER A 119 -1.92 8.21 24.11
CA SER A 119 -1.70 9.55 24.66
C SER A 119 -2.78 9.88 25.69
N GLU A 120 -2.42 10.70 26.67
CA GLU A 120 -3.40 11.21 27.64
C GLU A 120 -4.35 12.21 26.96
N LYS A 121 -5.66 11.96 27.02
CA LYS A 121 -6.71 12.70 26.31
C LYS A 121 -6.70 14.24 26.54
N LYS A 122 -6.13 14.71 27.64
CA LYS A 122 -6.10 16.14 28.04
C LYS A 122 -4.69 16.72 28.20
N SER A 123 -3.65 15.95 27.88
CA SER A 123 -2.29 16.48 27.96
C SER A 123 -1.99 17.34 26.73
N GLN A 124 -1.31 18.47 26.95
CA GLN A 124 -0.72 19.26 25.86
C GLN A 124 0.59 18.62 25.36
N ASP A 125 1.13 17.65 26.11
CA ASP A 125 2.33 16.93 25.76
C ASP A 125 1.98 15.74 24.84
N PRO A 126 2.48 15.68 23.58
CA PRO A 126 2.18 14.62 22.63
C PRO A 126 2.91 13.30 22.92
N ARG A 127 3.43 13.11 24.15
CA ARG A 127 4.09 11.86 24.55
C ARG A 127 3.13 10.68 24.49
N LEU A 128 3.69 9.57 24.01
CA LEU A 128 3.02 8.29 23.91
C LEU A 128 3.51 7.37 25.04
N TYR A 129 2.59 6.62 25.62
CA TYR A 129 2.82 5.66 26.68
C TYR A 129 2.39 4.27 26.22
N PRO A 130 3.13 3.21 26.54
CA PRO A 130 2.64 1.86 26.37
C PRO A 130 1.34 1.66 27.15
N LEU A 131 0.32 1.10 26.50
CA LEU A 131 -0.93 0.75 27.17
C LEU A 131 -0.71 -0.49 28.04
N SER A 132 -0.59 -0.28 29.35
CA SER A 132 -0.62 -1.36 30.34
C SER A 132 -2.04 -1.56 30.85
N ILE A 133 -2.61 -2.74 30.59
CA ILE A 133 -3.89 -3.15 31.19
C ILE A 133 -3.57 -4.00 32.42
N GLU A 134 -3.92 -3.50 33.61
CA GLU A 134 -3.93 -4.32 34.81
C GLU A 134 -5.25 -5.11 34.81
N LEU A 135 -5.17 -6.44 34.70
CA LEU A 135 -6.34 -7.30 34.81
C LEU A 135 -6.74 -7.44 36.29
N PRO A 136 -8.03 -7.31 36.65
CA PRO A 136 -8.47 -7.53 38.02
C PRO A 136 -8.20 -8.99 38.42
N THR A 137 -7.36 -9.20 39.43
CA THR A 137 -6.99 -10.53 39.95
C THR A 137 -8.14 -11.28 40.60
N ASP A 138 -9.24 -10.60 40.94
CA ASP A 138 -10.26 -11.15 41.83
C ASP A 138 -11.43 -11.84 41.11
N THR A 139 -11.41 -11.94 39.78
CA THR A 139 -12.58 -12.42 39.01
C THR A 139 -12.51 -13.88 38.56
N PHE A 140 -11.39 -14.58 38.82
CA PHE A 140 -11.18 -15.97 38.34
C PHE A 140 -11.06 -17.03 39.44
N ALA A 141 -11.32 -16.66 40.70
CA ALA A 141 -11.43 -17.60 41.81
C ALA A 141 -12.90 -17.85 42.15
N SER A 142 -13.59 -18.66 41.36
CA SER A 142 -14.91 -19.23 41.68
C SER A 142 -15.11 -20.54 40.94
#